data_AF-A0A8S3JS54-F1
#
_entry.id   AF-A0A8S3JS54-F1
#
_cell.length_a   1.000
_cell.length_b   1.000
_cell.length_c   1.000
_cell.angle_alpha   90.00
_cell.angle_beta   90.00
_cell.angle_gamma   90.00
#
_symmetry.space_group_name_H-M   'P 1'
#
loop_
_entity.id
_entity.type
_entity.pdbx_description
1 polymer ?
#
loop_
_entity_poly.entity_id
_entity_poly.type
_entity_poly.pdbx_seq_one_letter_code
_entity_poly.pdbx_strand_id
1 'polypeptide(L)'
;MSNPAISIDTDPLIQCDLMESRDAFLNFAREKHCEFSTLRRAKYSTMVSLIELHSSTADKISYTCNACRQLCDVRYHCTVCEDYDLCSKCYTTIKHEHRMERSDDASEAKGNADTAVNIQQQRQLAMQRTLDAIRHAVNCRNANCIYKNCAVCKRLLQHAKECTKASRNQCQLCNKVFSPIWFHAKTCADQ
;
A
#
# COMPACT_ATOMS: atom_id res chain seq x y z
N MET A 1 -46.82 -2.12 0.27
CA MET A 1 -45.39 -2.46 0.15
C MET A 1 -44.62 -1.18 0.34
N SER A 2 -44.03 -0.98 1.52
CA SER A 2 -43.35 0.26 1.89
C SER A 2 -42.06 0.38 1.10
N ASN A 3 -41.87 1.51 0.40
CA ASN A 3 -40.64 1.80 -0.32
C ASN A 3 -39.47 1.79 0.68
N PRO A 4 -38.34 1.08 0.42
CA PRO A 4 -37.21 1.11 1.33
C PRO A 4 -36.69 2.55 1.45
N ALA A 5 -36.33 2.93 2.67
CA ALA A 5 -35.79 4.25 2.98
C ALA A 5 -34.61 4.56 2.05
N ILE A 6 -34.55 5.79 1.54
CA ILE A 6 -33.44 6.29 0.73
C ILE A 6 -32.19 6.19 1.61
N SER A 7 -31.35 5.20 1.33
CA SER A 7 -30.03 5.07 1.94
C SER A 7 -29.17 6.20 1.40
N ILE A 8 -28.91 7.20 2.23
CA ILE A 8 -27.92 8.24 1.91
C ILE A 8 -26.56 7.59 2.09
N ASP A 9 -25.87 7.37 0.97
CA ASP A 9 -24.49 6.89 0.98
C ASP A 9 -23.59 7.97 1.57
N THR A 10 -22.96 7.68 2.71
CA THR A 10 -22.05 8.58 3.40
C THR A 10 -20.63 8.54 2.83
N ASP A 11 -20.34 7.58 1.96
CA ASP A 11 -19.00 7.38 1.44
C ASP A 11 -18.69 8.42 0.34
N PRO A 12 -17.47 8.97 0.32
CA PRO A 12 -17.06 9.90 -0.72
C PRO A 12 -17.04 9.22 -2.08
N LEU A 13 -17.32 9.97 -3.15
CA LEU A 13 -17.26 9.45 -4.51
C LEU A 13 -15.84 8.96 -4.83
N ILE A 14 -15.72 7.67 -5.10
CA ILE A 14 -14.46 7.03 -5.49
C ILE A 14 -14.39 7.01 -7.01
N GLN A 15 -13.37 7.65 -7.59
CA GLN A 15 -13.06 7.50 -9.01
C GLN A 15 -12.51 6.09 -9.25
N CYS A 16 -13.18 5.32 -10.10
CA CYS A 16 -12.77 3.96 -10.43
C CYS A 16 -13.04 3.61 -11.90
N ASP A 17 -11.96 3.27 -12.60
CA ASP A 17 -11.98 2.85 -14.01
C ASP A 17 -12.82 1.58 -14.22
N LEU A 18 -12.91 0.72 -13.20
CA LEU A 18 -13.71 -0.51 -13.24
C LEU A 18 -15.21 -0.21 -13.45
N MET A 19 -15.71 0.91 -12.91
CA MET A 19 -17.11 1.31 -12.96
C MET A 19 -17.37 2.43 -13.97
N GLU A 20 -16.36 2.82 -14.76
CA GLU A 20 -16.45 3.94 -15.71
C GLU A 20 -17.34 3.61 -16.91
N SER A 21 -17.29 2.37 -17.38
CA SER A 21 -18.11 1.91 -18.49
C SER A 21 -18.60 0.48 -18.30
N ARG A 22 -19.70 0.15 -18.98
CA ARG A 22 -20.21 -1.22 -19.04
C ARG A 22 -19.16 -2.19 -19.57
N ASP A 23 -18.43 -1.79 -20.61
CA ASP A 23 -17.43 -2.66 -21.24
C ASP A 23 -16.24 -2.92 -20.32
N ALA A 24 -15.77 -1.91 -19.57
CA ALA A 24 -14.73 -2.09 -18.55
C ALA A 24 -15.15 -3.11 -17.49
N PHE A 25 -16.38 -2.99 -16.97
CA PHE A 25 -16.91 -3.94 -16.00
C PHE A 25 -17.05 -5.36 -16.57
N LEU A 26 -17.55 -5.50 -17.80
CA LEU A 26 -17.72 -6.82 -18.44
C LEU A 26 -16.39 -7.48 -18.77
N ASN A 27 -15.37 -6.70 -19.15
CA ASN A 27 -14.02 -7.22 -19.38
C ASN A 27 -13.41 -7.70 -18.05
N PHE A 28 -13.50 -6.91 -16.99
CA PHE A 28 -13.08 -7.34 -15.65
C PHE A 28 -13.80 -8.62 -15.21
N ALA A 29 -15.12 -8.67 -15.35
CA ALA A 29 -15.91 -9.83 -14.94
C ALA A 29 -15.50 -11.08 -15.71
N ARG A 30 -15.15 -10.94 -16.99
CA ARG A 30 -14.63 -12.03 -17.82
C ARG A 30 -13.25 -12.47 -17.37
N GLU A 31 -12.33 -11.53 -17.17
CA GLU A 31 -10.94 -11.79 -16.76
C GLU A 31 -10.85 -12.43 -15.37
N LYS A 32 -11.66 -11.97 -14.42
CA LYS A 32 -11.70 -12.47 -13.04
C LYS A 32 -12.68 -13.64 -12.85
N HIS A 33 -13.28 -14.13 -13.94
CA HIS A 33 -14.28 -15.21 -13.92
C HIS A 33 -15.42 -14.96 -12.92
N CYS A 34 -15.90 -13.71 -12.85
CA CYS A 34 -17.04 -13.34 -12.04
C CYS A 34 -18.33 -13.94 -12.62
N GLU A 35 -19.13 -14.56 -11.76
CA GLU A 35 -20.38 -15.19 -12.13
C GLU A 35 -21.52 -14.74 -11.23
N PHE A 36 -22.66 -14.45 -11.84
CA PHE A 36 -23.86 -13.95 -11.16
C PHE A 36 -25.06 -14.91 -11.27
N SER A 37 -24.81 -16.16 -11.70
CA SER A 37 -25.83 -17.20 -11.93
C SER A 37 -26.48 -17.73 -10.65
N THR A 38 -25.81 -17.60 -9.50
CA THR A 38 -26.32 -18.03 -8.19
C THR A 38 -25.96 -17.00 -7.13
N LEU A 39 -26.73 -16.95 -6.04
CA LEU A 39 -26.46 -16.01 -4.94
C LEU A 39 -25.06 -16.19 -4.34
N ARG A 40 -24.58 -17.43 -4.21
CA ARG A 40 -23.24 -17.73 -3.70
C ARG A 40 -22.15 -17.13 -4.61
N ARG A 41 -22.28 -17.35 -5.92
CA ARG A 41 -21.31 -16.84 -6.92
C ARG A 41 -21.39 -15.32 -7.04
N ALA A 42 -22.59 -14.75 -6.98
CA ALA A 42 -22.80 -13.30 -6.97
C ALA A 42 -22.11 -12.64 -5.76
N LYS A 43 -22.30 -13.17 -4.55
CA LYS A 43 -21.63 -12.66 -3.34
C LYS A 43 -20.11 -12.69 -3.45
N TYR A 44 -19.56 -13.79 -3.96
CA TYR A 44 -18.12 -13.90 -4.19
C TYR A 44 -17.63 -12.87 -5.22
N SER A 45 -18.31 -12.77 -6.35
CA SER A 45 -17.96 -11.83 -7.43
C SER A 45 -18.02 -10.37 -6.95
N THR A 46 -19.04 -10.01 -6.16
CA THR A 46 -19.14 -8.69 -5.53
C THR A 46 -17.96 -8.43 -4.58
N MET A 47 -17.56 -9.42 -3.76
CA MET A 47 -16.38 -9.28 -2.90
C MET A 47 -15.09 -9.08 -3.71
N VAL A 48 -14.94 -9.75 -4.85
CA VAL A 48 -13.78 -9.56 -5.75
C VAL A 48 -13.79 -8.14 -6.32
N SER A 49 -14.93 -7.63 -6.80
CA SER A 49 -15.07 -6.25 -7.26
C SER A 49 -14.69 -5.24 -6.16
N LEU A 50 -15.16 -5.45 -4.93
CA LEU A 50 -14.83 -4.58 -3.79
C LEU A 50 -13.34 -4.59 -3.47
N ILE A 51 -12.69 -5.75 -3.50
CA ILE A 51 -11.24 -5.84 -3.28
C ILE A 51 -10.49 -5.08 -4.38
N GLU A 52 -10.90 -5.22 -5.64
CA GLU A 52 -10.27 -4.50 -6.73
C GLU A 52 -10.44 -2.98 -6.58
N LEU A 53 -11.66 -2.51 -6.25
CA LEU A 53 -11.97 -1.11 -5.97
C LEU A 53 -11.08 -0.52 -4.86
N HIS A 54 -10.88 -1.28 -3.78
CA HIS A 54 -10.05 -0.85 -2.64
C HIS A 54 -8.54 -1.02 -2.88
N SER A 55 -8.13 -1.86 -3.83
CA SER A 55 -6.72 -2.08 -4.15
C SER A 55 -6.23 -1.13 -5.24
N SER A 56 -7.05 -0.87 -6.28
CA SER A 56 -6.73 0.09 -7.34
C SER A 56 -6.56 1.52 -6.81
N THR A 57 -7.30 1.86 -5.75
CA THR A 57 -7.13 3.12 -5.03
C THR A 57 -5.90 3.16 -4.13
N ALA A 58 -5.38 1.99 -3.72
CA ALA A 58 -4.19 1.85 -2.87
C ALA A 58 -2.89 1.68 -3.67
N ASP A 59 -2.97 1.23 -4.93
CA ASP A 59 -1.82 0.88 -5.78
C ASP A 59 -1.24 2.06 -6.58
N LYS A 60 -1.62 3.32 -6.27
CA LYS A 60 -0.77 4.46 -6.62
C LYS A 60 0.49 4.40 -5.76
N ILE A 61 1.46 3.59 -6.17
CA ILE A 61 2.75 3.40 -5.51
C ILE A 61 3.43 4.76 -5.47
N SER A 62 3.36 5.37 -4.30
CA SER A 62 3.82 6.74 -4.11
C SER A 62 5.30 6.70 -3.73
N TYR A 63 6.17 7.20 -4.60
CA TYR A 63 7.62 7.19 -4.38
C TYR A 63 8.05 8.39 -3.52
N THR A 64 9.11 8.23 -2.72
CA THR A 64 9.64 9.29 -1.85
C THR A 64 11.02 9.73 -2.31
N CYS A 65 11.22 11.04 -2.42
CA CYS A 65 12.50 11.64 -2.78
C CYS A 65 13.55 11.43 -1.69
N ASN A 66 14.70 10.87 -2.04
CA ASN A 66 15.80 10.60 -1.11
C ASN A 66 16.41 11.87 -0.51
N ALA A 67 16.28 13.03 -1.18
CA ALA A 67 16.83 14.30 -0.72
C ALA A 67 15.91 15.05 0.25
N CYS A 68 14.66 15.30 -0.14
CA CYS A 68 13.72 16.10 0.66
C CYS A 68 12.72 15.25 1.47
N ARG A 69 12.73 13.92 1.28
CA ARG A 69 11.81 12.95 1.90
C ARG A 69 10.33 13.21 1.63
N GLN A 70 10.03 14.06 0.64
CA GLN A 70 8.68 14.32 0.15
C GLN A 70 8.30 13.32 -0.94
N LEU A 71 7.00 13.19 -1.18
CA LEU A 71 6.47 12.39 -2.27
C LEU A 71 6.89 12.96 -3.63
N CYS A 72 7.29 12.08 -4.54
CA CYS A 72 7.63 12.40 -5.90
C CYS A 72 6.36 12.42 -6.74
N ASP A 73 5.90 13.62 -7.09
CA ASP A 73 4.84 13.82 -8.08
C ASP A 73 5.31 13.41 -9.49
N VAL A 74 6.57 13.73 -9.79
CA VAL A 74 7.33 13.23 -10.94
C VAL A 74 8.59 12.58 -10.39
N ARG A 75 8.76 11.29 -10.67
CA ARG A 75 9.88 10.48 -10.17
C ARG A 75 11.05 10.53 -11.15
N TYR A 76 12.21 10.92 -10.65
CA TYR A 76 13.50 10.72 -11.33
C TYR A 76 14.26 9.61 -10.61
N HIS A 77 14.42 8.46 -11.26
CA HIS A 77 15.05 7.27 -10.71
C HIS A 77 16.47 7.12 -11.24
N CYS A 78 17.44 6.89 -10.36
CA CYS A 78 18.80 6.52 -10.76
C CYS A 78 18.91 5.01 -10.96
N THR A 79 19.25 4.57 -12.17
CA THR A 79 19.40 3.14 -12.49
C THR A 79 20.71 2.53 -11.99
N VAL A 80 21.63 3.35 -11.49
CA VAL A 80 22.95 2.92 -10.99
C VAL A 80 22.95 2.82 -9.46
N CYS A 81 22.29 3.75 -8.76
CA CYS A 81 22.21 3.75 -7.31
C CYS A 81 20.99 2.95 -6.83
N GLU A 82 21.19 2.09 -5.85
CA GLU A 82 20.10 1.31 -5.24
C GLU A 82 19.08 2.25 -4.57
N ASP A 83 17.81 2.13 -4.95
CA ASP A 83 16.68 2.86 -4.39
C ASP A 83 16.89 4.39 -4.27
N TYR A 84 17.53 5.01 -5.28
CA TYR A 84 17.76 6.46 -5.29
C TYR A 84 16.81 7.19 -6.25
N ASP A 85 15.81 7.86 -5.66
CA ASP A 85 14.80 8.63 -6.35
C ASP A 85 14.86 10.11 -5.95
N LEU A 86 14.69 11.00 -6.92
CA LEU A 86 14.54 12.43 -6.70
C LEU A 86 13.20 12.92 -7.24
N CYS A 87 12.58 13.86 -6.54
CA CYS A 87 11.47 14.62 -7.11
C CYS A 87 12.00 15.66 -8.11
N SER A 88 11.14 16.14 -9.01
CA SER A 88 11.50 17.15 -10.01
C SER A 88 12.30 18.35 -9.47
N LYS A 89 11.94 18.88 -8.29
CA LYS A 89 12.65 19.99 -7.65
C LYS A 89 14.06 19.62 -7.18
N CYS A 90 14.21 18.41 -6.64
CA CYS A 90 15.50 17.93 -6.17
C CYS A 90 16.40 17.50 -7.32
N TYR A 91 15.84 16.99 -8.41
CA TYR A 91 16.61 16.65 -9.60
C TYR A 91 17.32 17.86 -10.23
N THR A 92 16.68 19.03 -10.27
CA THR A 92 17.28 20.24 -10.85
C THR A 92 18.28 20.93 -9.92
N THR A 93 18.13 20.76 -8.61
CA THR A 93 19.01 21.39 -7.60
C THR A 93 20.17 20.50 -7.21
N ILE A 94 19.92 19.20 -7.08
CA ILE A 94 20.91 18.18 -6.74
C ILE A 94 21.38 17.59 -8.05
N LYS A 95 22.53 18.08 -8.53
CA LYS A 95 23.25 17.46 -9.64
C LYS A 95 23.81 16.12 -9.19
N HIS A 96 22.97 15.10 -9.20
CA HIS A 96 23.38 13.72 -8.99
C HIS A 96 24.32 13.29 -10.14
N GLU A 97 25.41 12.59 -9.82
CA GLU A 97 26.46 12.25 -10.80
C GLU A 97 25.98 11.27 -11.88
N HIS A 98 24.98 10.44 -11.59
CA HIS A 98 24.44 9.48 -12.54
C HIS A 98 23.25 10.01 -13.32
N ARG A 99 23.12 9.55 -14.56
CA ARG A 99 21.94 9.80 -15.40
C ARG A 99 20.71 9.16 -14.76
N MET A 100 19.66 9.96 -14.59
CA MET A 100 18.39 9.53 -14.02
C MET A 100 17.31 9.42 -15.09
N GLU A 101 16.42 8.44 -14.97
CA GLU A 101 15.25 8.23 -15.83
C GLU A 101 14.00 8.87 -15.20
N ARG A 102 13.21 9.55 -16.03
CA ARG A 102 11.96 10.17 -15.61
C ARG A 102 10.81 9.17 -15.82
N SER A 103 10.02 8.94 -14.78
CA SER A 103 8.75 8.21 -14.88
C SER A 103 7.61 9.19 -14.74
N ASP A 104 6.82 9.30 -15.80
CA ASP A 104 5.74 10.27 -15.97
C ASP A 104 4.40 9.67 -15.51
N ASP A 105 4.25 9.29 -14.25
CA ASP A 105 2.92 8.95 -13.71
C ASP A 105 2.15 10.24 -13.36
N ALA A 106 2.03 11.13 -14.34
CA ALA A 106 1.27 12.37 -14.23
C ALA A 106 -0.19 12.10 -14.63
N SER A 107 -0.98 11.51 -13.72
CA SER A 107 -2.40 11.85 -13.65
C SER A 107 -2.52 13.09 -12.77
N GLU A 108 -2.81 14.23 -13.39
CA GLU A 108 -2.93 15.56 -12.77
C GLU A 108 -3.71 15.52 -11.44
N ALA A 109 -3.05 15.80 -10.32
CA ALA A 109 -3.70 15.99 -9.03
C ALA A 109 -3.24 17.31 -8.41
N LYS A 110 -4.08 18.35 -8.58
CA LYS A 110 -4.00 19.57 -7.77
C LYS A 110 -4.05 19.20 -6.29
N GLY A 111 -3.00 19.54 -5.56
CA GLY A 111 -2.90 19.30 -4.12
C GLY A 111 -3.97 20.07 -3.33
N ASN A 112 -4.85 19.34 -2.65
CA ASN A 112 -5.72 19.87 -1.60
C ASN A 112 -5.15 19.51 -0.22
N ALA A 113 -5.37 20.37 0.78
CA ALA A 113 -4.95 20.16 2.16
C ALA A 113 -5.54 18.88 2.80
N ASP A 114 -6.68 18.40 2.29
CA ASP A 114 -7.29 17.12 2.69
C ASP A 114 -6.44 15.90 2.29
N THR A 115 -5.63 16.01 1.24
CA THR A 115 -4.73 14.94 0.80
C THR A 115 -3.62 14.69 1.83
N ALA A 116 -3.13 15.73 2.53
CA ALA A 116 -2.09 15.59 3.55
C ALA A 116 -2.59 14.83 4.80
N VAL A 117 -3.81 15.12 5.24
CA VAL A 117 -4.48 14.39 6.35
C VAL A 117 -4.73 12.94 5.96
N ASN A 118 -5.21 12.71 4.74
CA ASN A 118 -5.44 11.37 4.19
C ASN A 118 -4.14 10.55 4.08
N ILE A 119 -3.02 11.16 3.64
CA ILE A 119 -1.70 10.50 3.58
C ILE A 119 -1.22 10.11 4.98
N GLN A 120 -1.40 10.97 5.98
CA GLN A 120 -1.00 10.64 7.36
C GLN A 120 -1.85 9.49 7.93
N GLN A 121 -3.16 9.49 7.65
CA GLN A 121 -4.06 8.42 8.05
C GLN A 121 -3.76 7.10 7.30
N GLN A 122 -3.44 7.15 6.02
CA GLN A 122 -3.02 5.99 5.23
C GLN A 122 -1.70 5.39 5.74
N ARG A 123 -0.71 6.24 6.10
CA ARG A 123 0.54 5.79 6.72
C ARG A 123 0.29 5.09 8.07
N GLN A 124 -0.62 5.63 8.88
CA GLN A 124 -1.03 4.99 10.14
C GLN A 124 -1.70 3.63 9.90
N LEU A 125 -2.62 3.55 8.93
CA LEU A 125 -3.29 2.30 8.56
C LEU A 125 -2.32 1.25 8.01
N ALA A 126 -1.38 1.63 7.15
CA ALA A 126 -0.36 0.73 6.59
C ALA A 126 0.57 0.19 7.69
N MET A 127 0.97 1.05 8.62
CA MET A 127 1.75 0.68 9.80
C MET A 127 0.98 -0.32 10.67
N GLN A 128 -0.31 -0.07 10.93
CA GLN A 128 -1.15 -0.94 11.75
C GLN A 128 -1.34 -2.33 11.12
N ARG A 129 -1.58 -2.39 9.80
CA ARG A 129 -1.62 -3.65 9.03
C ARG A 129 -0.31 -4.43 9.13
N THR A 130 0.82 -3.74 9.12
CA THR A 130 2.15 -4.38 9.26
C THR A 130 2.32 -4.98 10.66
N LEU A 131 1.90 -4.25 11.70
CA LEU A 131 1.94 -4.75 13.08
C LEU A 131 1.01 -5.94 13.29
N ASP A 132 -0.19 -5.92 12.73
CA ASP A 132 -1.13 -7.04 12.81
C ASP A 132 -0.61 -8.30 12.11
N ALA A 133 0.06 -8.13 10.97
CA ALA A 133 0.72 -9.24 10.28
C ALA A 133 1.87 -9.84 11.10
N ILE A 134 2.64 -8.99 11.81
CA ILE A 134 3.71 -9.43 12.71
C ILE A 134 3.11 -10.16 13.93
N ARG A 135 2.11 -9.57 14.59
CA ARG A 135 1.39 -10.19 15.73
C ARG A 135 0.81 -11.54 15.35
N HIS A 136 0.19 -11.63 14.17
CA HIS A 136 -0.30 -12.88 13.63
C HIS A 136 0.85 -13.89 13.41
N ALA A 137 1.93 -13.49 12.74
CA ALA A 137 3.03 -14.37 12.39
C ALA A 137 3.73 -14.98 13.63
N VAL A 138 3.86 -14.22 14.72
CA VAL A 138 4.42 -14.68 16.00
C VAL A 138 3.57 -15.79 16.62
N ASN A 139 2.24 -15.67 16.55
CA ASN A 139 1.32 -16.62 17.18
C ASN A 139 0.88 -17.76 16.24
N CYS A 140 1.09 -17.63 14.93
CA CYS A 140 0.60 -18.55 13.93
C CYS A 140 1.46 -19.82 13.83
N ARG A 141 0.87 -20.99 14.10
CA ARG A 141 1.53 -22.30 13.96
C ARG A 141 1.24 -23.02 12.65
N ASN A 142 0.32 -22.50 11.83
CA ASN A 142 -0.04 -23.11 10.55
C ASN A 142 1.05 -22.84 9.49
N ALA A 143 1.57 -23.90 8.87
CA ALA A 143 2.54 -23.83 7.79
C ALA A 143 1.94 -23.31 6.47
N ASN A 144 0.67 -23.61 6.22
CA ASN A 144 -0.08 -23.22 5.02
C ASN A 144 -1.07 -22.08 5.34
N CYS A 145 -0.64 -21.12 6.15
CA CYS A 145 -1.50 -20.02 6.55
C CYS A 145 -1.86 -19.13 5.35
N ILE A 146 -3.15 -18.89 5.14
CA ILE A 146 -3.69 -18.02 4.08
C ILE A 146 -3.62 -16.53 4.42
N TYR A 147 -3.24 -16.18 5.66
CA TYR A 147 -3.14 -14.80 6.09
C TYR A 147 -2.03 -14.09 5.29
N LYS A 148 -2.37 -12.99 4.62
CA LYS A 148 -1.46 -12.24 3.76
C LYS A 148 -0.18 -11.89 4.52
N ASN A 149 0.98 -12.11 3.90
CA ASN A 149 2.30 -11.85 4.47
C ASN A 149 2.73 -12.69 5.68
N CYS A 150 1.92 -13.64 6.17
CA CYS A 150 2.29 -14.50 7.31
C CYS A 150 3.61 -15.26 7.06
N ALA A 151 3.77 -15.88 5.89
CA ALA A 151 4.99 -16.59 5.52
C ALA A 151 6.22 -15.67 5.46
N VAL A 152 6.05 -14.45 4.94
CA VAL A 152 7.12 -13.44 4.84
C VAL A 152 7.54 -12.96 6.22
N CYS A 153 6.58 -12.60 7.07
CA CYS A 153 6.83 -12.17 8.45
C CYS A 153 7.49 -13.28 9.28
N LYS A 154 7.10 -14.55 9.11
CA LYS A 154 7.77 -15.69 9.77
C LYS A 154 9.24 -15.81 9.38
N ARG A 155 9.56 -15.69 8.08
CA ARG A 155 10.95 -15.71 7.60
C ARG A 155 11.76 -14.54 8.15
N LEU A 156 11.16 -13.35 8.20
CA LEU A 156 11.79 -12.16 8.74
C LEU A 156 12.07 -12.28 10.24
N LEU A 157 11.14 -12.84 11.01
CA LEU A 157 11.32 -13.11 12.44
C LEU A 157 12.40 -14.18 12.69
N GLN A 158 12.44 -15.23 11.87
CA GLN A 158 13.50 -16.23 11.92
C GLN A 158 14.88 -15.60 11.63
N HIS A 159 14.95 -14.77 10.59
CA HIS A 159 16.16 -14.01 10.29
C HIS A 159 16.58 -13.12 11.46
N ALA A 160 15.65 -12.37 12.05
CA ALA A 160 15.95 -11.48 13.16
C ALA A 160 16.50 -12.24 14.38
N LYS A 161 16.07 -13.49 14.60
CA LYS A 161 16.57 -14.36 15.67
C LYS A 161 18.02 -14.80 15.45
N GLU A 162 18.41 -15.03 14.21
CA GLU A 162 19.74 -15.53 13.81
C GLU A 162 20.70 -14.41 13.37
N CYS A 163 20.20 -13.17 13.26
CA CYS A 163 20.96 -12.06 12.71
C CYS A 163 21.90 -11.41 13.74
N THR A 164 23.19 -11.63 13.56
CA THR A 164 24.26 -11.01 14.36
C THR A 164 24.44 -9.51 14.12
N LYS A 165 23.87 -8.97 13.02
CA LYS A 165 23.92 -7.54 12.65
C LYS A 165 22.71 -6.73 13.12
N ALA A 166 21.73 -7.38 13.77
CA ALA A 166 20.50 -6.74 14.23
C ALA A 166 20.75 -5.63 15.26
N SER A 167 21.69 -5.84 16.20
CA SER A 167 22.01 -4.87 17.26
C SER A 167 22.73 -3.61 16.78
N ARG A 168 23.28 -3.61 15.55
CA ARG A 168 24.07 -2.50 15.00
C ARG A 168 23.31 -1.65 13.97
N ASN A 169 22.01 -1.88 13.76
CA ASN A 169 21.23 -1.26 12.69
C ASN A 169 21.82 -1.43 11.27
N GLN A 170 22.72 -2.40 11.08
CA GLN A 170 23.42 -2.64 9.81
C GLN A 170 22.69 -3.66 8.92
N CYS A 171 21.65 -4.31 9.43
CA CYS A 171 20.83 -5.21 8.64
C CYS A 171 19.57 -4.51 8.11
N GLN A 172 19.49 -4.36 6.79
CA GLN A 172 18.35 -3.73 6.12
C GLN A 172 17.04 -4.52 6.33
N LEU A 173 17.11 -5.85 6.42
CA LEU A 173 15.94 -6.70 6.68
C LEU A 173 15.41 -6.52 8.10
N CYS A 174 16.31 -6.48 9.09
CA CYS A 174 15.94 -6.17 10.47
C CYS A 174 15.36 -4.75 10.58
N ASN A 175 15.96 -3.77 9.90
CA ASN A 175 15.50 -2.39 9.95
C ASN A 175 14.06 -2.21 9.45
N LYS A 176 13.70 -2.89 8.34
CA LYS A 176 12.34 -2.89 7.78
C LYS A 176 11.28 -3.43 8.76
N VAL A 177 11.65 -4.31 9.70
CA VAL A 177 10.74 -4.91 10.69
C VAL A 177 10.72 -4.12 12.00
N PHE A 178 11.90 -3.73 12.51
CA PHE A 178 12.01 -3.08 13.81
C PHE A 178 11.69 -1.60 13.78
N SER A 179 11.89 -0.89 12.66
CA SER A 179 11.57 0.53 12.55
C SER A 179 10.08 0.82 12.79
N PRO A 180 9.13 0.09 12.17
CA PRO A 180 7.70 0.22 12.48
C PRO A 180 7.36 -0.13 13.94
N ILE A 181 7.96 -1.18 14.50
CA ILE A 181 7.73 -1.61 15.89
C ILE A 181 8.23 -0.55 16.88
N TRP A 182 9.41 0.03 16.62
CA TRP A 182 9.99 1.07 17.45
C TRP A 182 9.18 2.37 17.39
N PHE A 183 8.76 2.79 16.19
CA PHE A 183 7.89 3.96 16.02
C PHE A 183 6.55 3.75 16.73
N HIS A 184 5.97 2.55 16.63
CA HIS A 184 4.77 2.17 17.38
C HIS A 184 4.97 2.29 18.89
N ALA A 185 6.03 1.68 19.43
CA ALA A 185 6.32 1.69 20.86
C ALA A 185 6.49 3.11 21.43
N LYS A 186 6.95 4.07 20.61
CA LYS A 186 7.07 5.48 21.01
C LYS A 186 5.72 6.22 21.10
N THR A 187 4.73 5.77 20.34
CA THR A 187 3.41 6.41 20.23
C THR A 187 2.28 5.62 20.90
N CYS A 188 2.52 4.38 21.31
CA CYS A 188 1.54 3.50 21.90
C CYS A 188 1.42 3.79 23.40
N ALA A 189 0.20 4.03 23.87
CA ALA A 189 -0.11 4.27 25.28
C ALA A 189 -0.57 3.00 26.03
N ASP A 190 -0.56 1.84 25.39
CA ASP A 190 -0.79 0.56 26.07
C ASP A 190 0.49 0.15 26.82
N GLN A 191 0.44 0.24 28.15
CA GLN A 191 1.27 -0.51 29.08
C GLN A 191 0.62 -1.85 29.39
#